data_AF-A0AAW0ATW1-F1
#
_entry.id   AF-A0AAW0ATW1-F1
#
_cell.length_a   1.000
_cell.length_b   1.000
_cell.length_c   1.000
_cell.angle_alpha   90.00
_cell.angle_beta   90.00
_cell.angle_gamma   90.00
#
_symmetry.space_group_name_H-M   'P 1'
#
loop_
_entity.id
_entity.type
_entity.pdbx_description
1 polymer ?
#
loop_
_entity_poly.entity_id
_entity_poly.type
_entity_poly.pdbx_seq_one_letter_code
_entity_poly.pdbx_strand_id
1 'polypeptide(L)'
;ITTALTNVLTVILDGSNWAKFVKNFKVFLLGLDALWVIDTGPGTEADHLSLDRMIVPDLYSHVHEDYQYLVEDQTSATAAFKSLKGHFEKSNMTNRIV
;
A
#
# COMPACT_ATOMS: atom_id res chain seq x y z
N ILE A 1 -11.68 -2.95 -18.19
CA ILE A 1 -10.38 -2.31 -17.89
C ILE A 1 -9.70 -3.20 -16.86
N THR A 2 -9.20 -4.37 -17.26
CA THR A 2 -9.02 -5.48 -16.30
C THR A 2 -7.65 -6.15 -16.36
N THR A 3 -6.74 -5.67 -17.21
CA THR A 3 -5.44 -6.34 -17.43
C THR A 3 -4.23 -5.40 -17.21
N ALA A 4 -4.44 -4.09 -17.07
CA ALA A 4 -3.35 -3.13 -16.99
C ALA A 4 -2.85 -2.82 -15.57
N LEU A 5 -3.68 -3.03 -14.55
CA LEU A 5 -3.37 -2.64 -13.17
C LEU A 5 -2.63 -3.74 -12.37
N THR A 6 -2.77 -5.00 -12.78
CA THR A 6 -2.18 -6.17 -12.11
C THR A 6 -0.64 -6.23 -12.20
N ASN A 7 -0.02 -5.40 -13.03
CA ASN A 7 1.42 -5.46 -13.32
C ASN A 7 2.24 -4.31 -12.71
N VAL A 8 1.67 -3.42 -11.91
CA VAL A 8 2.44 -2.30 -11.33
C VAL A 8 3.14 -2.70 -10.03
N LEU A 9 2.50 -3.54 -9.20
CA LEU A 9 3.06 -4.05 -7.96
C LEU A 9 3.77 -5.40 -8.16
N THR A 10 4.72 -5.49 -9.08
CA THR A 10 5.49 -6.74 -9.28
C THR A 10 6.45 -7.09 -8.14
N VAL A 11 6.50 -6.27 -7.08
CA VAL A 11 7.44 -6.39 -5.97
C VAL A 11 6.66 -6.76 -4.71
N ILE A 12 6.91 -7.95 -4.18
CA ILE A 12 6.46 -8.35 -2.84
C ILE A 12 7.20 -7.47 -1.81
N LEU A 13 6.47 -6.73 -0.99
CA LEU A 13 7.04 -5.90 0.07
C LEU A 13 7.74 -6.76 1.12
N ASP A 14 9.01 -6.46 1.36
CA ASP A 14 9.86 -7.03 2.40
C ASP A 14 10.61 -5.93 3.18
N GLY A 15 11.37 -6.33 4.22
CA GLY A 15 12.13 -5.42 5.08
C GLY A 15 13.19 -4.56 4.37
N SER A 16 13.58 -4.89 3.14
CA SER A 16 14.65 -4.24 2.40
C SER A 16 14.17 -3.32 1.26
N ASN A 17 12.93 -3.50 0.80
CA ASN A 17 12.47 -2.92 -0.46
C ASN A 17 11.36 -1.85 -0.33
N TRP A 18 11.08 -1.41 0.91
CA TRP A 18 10.06 -0.39 1.24
C TRP A 18 10.04 0.83 0.29
N ALA A 19 11.21 1.45 0.06
CA ALA A 19 11.28 2.64 -0.79
C ALA A 19 10.90 2.38 -2.26
N LYS A 20 11.19 1.17 -2.77
CA LYS A 20 10.80 0.75 -4.13
C LYS A 20 9.31 0.42 -4.18
N PHE A 21 8.82 -0.29 -3.17
CA PHE A 21 7.40 -0.61 -3.02
C PHE A 21 6.54 0.66 -3.01
N VAL A 22 6.86 1.66 -2.17
CA VAL A 22 6.11 2.92 -2.09
C VAL A 22 6.07 3.66 -3.42
N LYS A 23 7.16 3.66 -4.20
CA LYS A 23 7.18 4.29 -5.54
C LYS A 23 6.23 3.58 -6.50
N ASN A 24 6.25 2.25 -6.54
CA ASN A 24 5.36 1.47 -7.39
C ASN A 24 3.90 1.62 -6.95
N PHE A 25 3.64 1.59 -5.64
CA PHE A 25 2.32 1.77 -5.07
C PHE A 25 1.73 3.16 -5.39
N LYS A 26 2.54 4.23 -5.36
CA LYS A 26 2.12 5.56 -5.82
C LYS A 26 1.66 5.57 -7.28
N VAL A 27 2.38 4.89 -8.17
CA VAL A 27 2.01 4.80 -9.60
C VAL A 27 0.72 3.99 -9.78
N PHE A 28 0.56 2.90 -9.03
CA PHE A 28 -0.66 2.11 -9.02
C PHE A 28 -1.87 2.96 -8.60
N LEU A 29 -1.77 3.68 -7.48
CA LEU A 29 -2.83 4.56 -6.99
C LEU A 29 -3.14 5.70 -7.95
N LEU A 30 -2.13 6.27 -8.62
CA LEU A 30 -2.35 7.28 -9.65
C LEU A 30 -3.19 6.75 -10.83
N GLY A 31 -3.00 5.48 -11.21
CA GLY A 31 -3.82 4.82 -12.24
C GLY A 31 -5.27 4.57 -11.82
N LEU A 32 -5.55 4.65 -10.51
CA LEU A 32 -6.87 4.43 -9.91
C LEU A 32 -7.53 5.71 -9.40
N ASP A 33 -6.89 6.86 -9.59
CA ASP A 33 -7.27 8.13 -8.95
C ASP A 33 -7.41 8.00 -7.41
N ALA A 34 -6.59 7.14 -6.81
CA ALA A 34 -6.66 6.73 -5.41
C ALA A 34 -5.52 7.31 -4.55
N LEU A 35 -4.93 8.44 -4.95
CA LEU A 35 -3.82 9.06 -4.21
C LEU A 35 -4.18 9.45 -2.77
N TRP A 36 -5.48 9.58 -2.47
CA TRP A 36 -6.04 9.80 -1.13
C TRP A 36 -5.62 8.74 -0.10
N VAL A 37 -5.19 7.56 -0.55
CA VAL A 37 -4.64 6.48 0.30
C VAL A 37 -3.30 6.88 0.94
N ILE A 38 -2.49 7.70 0.28
CA ILE A 38 -1.17 8.14 0.76
C ILE A 38 -1.21 9.57 1.30
N ASP A 39 -1.79 10.47 0.53
CA ASP A 39 -1.88 11.90 0.83
C ASP A 39 -3.36 12.28 0.84
N THR A 40 -3.88 12.87 1.92
CA THR A 40 -5.30 13.29 2.01
C THR A 40 -5.75 13.99 0.74
N GLY A 41 -6.63 13.33 -0.03
CA GLY A 41 -7.06 13.75 -1.34
C GLY A 41 -8.58 13.92 -1.42
N PRO A 42 -9.07 14.64 -2.45
CA PRO A 42 -10.50 14.75 -2.70
C PRO A 42 -11.05 13.42 -3.24
N GLY A 43 -12.29 13.08 -2.83
CA GLY A 43 -13.02 11.90 -3.29
C GLY A 43 -14.30 11.73 -2.48
N THR A 44 -15.27 10.98 -3.01
CA THR A 44 -16.50 10.68 -2.27
C THR A 44 -16.31 9.44 -1.40
N GLU A 45 -17.04 9.36 -0.28
CA GLU A 45 -17.00 8.21 0.63
C GLU A 45 -17.34 6.88 -0.07
N ALA A 46 -18.21 6.92 -1.09
CA ALA A 46 -18.58 5.75 -1.89
C ALA A 46 -17.45 5.29 -2.83
N ASP A 47 -16.72 6.23 -3.43
CA ASP A 47 -15.54 5.93 -4.25
C ASP A 47 -14.42 5.34 -3.39
N HIS A 48 -14.22 5.90 -2.20
CA HIS A 48 -13.24 5.39 -1.23
C HIS A 48 -13.55 3.96 -0.81
N LEU A 49 -14.80 3.65 -0.47
CA LEU A 49 -15.19 2.29 -0.06
C LEU A 49 -15.00 1.25 -1.19
N SER A 50 -15.31 1.63 -2.42
CA SER A 50 -15.17 0.74 -3.58
C SER A 50 -13.70 0.45 -3.89
N LEU A 51 -12.86 1.48 -3.81
CA LEU A 51 -11.41 1.36 -3.99
C LEU A 51 -10.75 0.65 -2.81
N ASP A 52 -11.18 0.87 -1.57
CA ASP A 52 -10.70 0.16 -0.38
C ASP A 52 -10.86 -1.35 -0.54
N ARG A 53 -12.03 -1.81 -1.00
CA ARG A 53 -12.31 -3.23 -1.27
C ARG A 53 -11.43 -3.83 -2.36
N MET A 54 -10.87 -3.01 -3.24
CA MET A 54 -9.96 -3.45 -4.29
C MET A 54 -8.50 -3.39 -3.85
N ILE A 55 -8.10 -2.31 -3.17
CA ILE A 55 -6.72 -2.02 -2.82
C ILE A 55 -6.27 -2.84 -1.61
N VAL A 56 -7.11 -3.06 -0.60
CA VAL A 56 -6.71 -3.82 0.60
C VAL A 56 -6.31 -5.27 0.25
N PRO A 57 -7.10 -6.07 -0.49
CA PRO A 57 -6.70 -7.42 -0.86
C PRO A 57 -5.49 -7.45 -1.79
N ASP A 58 -5.40 -6.48 -2.71
CA ASP A 58 -4.25 -6.35 -3.61
C ASP A 58 -2.97 -6.05 -2.82
N LEU A 59 -3.04 -5.13 -1.85
CA LEU A 59 -1.95 -4.82 -0.93
C LEU A 59 -1.53 -6.05 -0.13
N TYR A 60 -2.48 -6.82 0.42
CA TYR A 60 -2.20 -8.07 1.13
C TYR A 60 -1.41 -9.06 0.26
N SER A 61 -1.81 -9.23 -1.01
CA SER A 61 -1.14 -10.14 -1.94
C SER A 61 0.28 -9.73 -2.32
N HIS A 62 0.60 -8.43 -2.18
CA HIS A 62 1.91 -7.85 -2.48
C HIS A 62 2.75 -7.57 -1.23
N VAL A 63 2.43 -8.19 -0.10
CA VAL A 63 3.18 -8.12 1.16
C VAL A 63 3.67 -9.52 1.52
N HIS A 64 4.95 -9.63 1.93
CA HIS A 64 5.52 -10.90 2.39
C HIS A 64 4.72 -11.45 3.58
N GLU A 65 4.58 -12.77 3.68
CA GLU A 65 3.75 -13.45 4.70
C GLU A 65 4.03 -12.97 6.13
N ASP A 66 5.30 -12.76 6.47
CA ASP A 66 5.75 -12.25 7.77
C ASP A 66 5.16 -10.88 8.15
N TYR A 67 4.66 -10.12 7.18
CA TYR A 67 4.16 -8.76 7.36
C TYR A 67 2.67 -8.61 6.99
N GLN A 68 2.00 -9.68 6.54
CA GLN A 68 0.59 -9.64 6.13
C GLN A 68 -0.36 -9.26 7.28
N TYR A 69 0.02 -9.57 8.53
CA TYR A 69 -0.71 -9.16 9.73
C TYR A 69 -0.88 -7.63 9.85
N LEU A 70 -0.05 -6.84 9.17
CA LEU A 70 -0.16 -5.38 9.16
C LEU A 70 -1.35 -4.88 8.31
N VAL A 71 -1.88 -5.74 7.43
CA VAL A 71 -2.93 -5.44 6.45
C VAL A 71 -4.20 -6.27 6.69
N GLU A 72 -4.08 -7.50 7.19
CA GLU A 72 -5.18 -8.47 7.35
C GLU A 72 -6.43 -7.90 8.05
N ASP A 73 -6.24 -7.15 9.14
CA ASP A 73 -7.34 -6.57 9.93
C ASP A 73 -7.82 -5.19 9.44
N GLN A 74 -7.31 -4.70 8.31
CA GLN A 74 -7.55 -3.34 7.85
C GLN A 74 -8.66 -3.30 6.80
N THR A 75 -9.71 -2.52 7.05
CA THR A 75 -10.81 -2.34 6.10
C THR A 75 -10.62 -1.14 5.18
N SER A 76 -9.63 -0.28 5.46
CA SER A 76 -9.28 0.90 4.68
C SER A 76 -7.85 0.79 4.15
N ALA A 77 -7.67 1.08 2.87
CA ALA A 77 -6.37 1.12 2.21
C ALA A 77 -5.45 2.16 2.85
N THR A 78 -5.99 3.30 3.29
CA THR A 78 -5.23 4.32 4.03
C THR A 78 -4.71 3.76 5.35
N ALA A 79 -5.55 3.02 6.08
CA ALA A 79 -5.17 2.42 7.36
C ALA A 79 -4.12 1.31 7.18
N ALA A 80 -4.30 0.46 6.17
CA ALA A 80 -3.34 -0.57 5.78
C ALA A 80 -1.99 0.03 5.37
N PHE A 81 -1.98 1.04 4.49
CA PHE A 81 -0.76 1.71 4.09
C PHE A 81 -0.06 2.40 5.28
N LYS A 82 -0.82 3.03 6.18
CA LYS A 82 -0.27 3.66 7.39
C LYS A 82 0.36 2.64 8.35
N SER A 83 -0.22 1.45 8.47
CA SER A 83 0.32 0.34 9.26
C SER A 83 1.68 -0.12 8.70
N LEU A 84 1.73 -0.40 7.39
CA LEU A 84 2.98 -0.74 6.69
C LEU A 84 4.03 0.36 6.82
N LYS A 85 3.64 1.61 6.58
CA LYS A 85 4.52 2.78 6.73
C LYS A 85 5.09 2.86 8.13
N GLY A 86 4.25 2.71 9.16
CA GLY A 86 4.66 2.72 10.56
C GLY A 86 5.67 1.62 10.90
N HIS A 87 5.53 0.44 10.31
CA HIS A 87 6.47 -0.67 10.51
C HIS A 87 7.79 -0.43 9.77
N PHE A 88 7.74 -0.22 8.45
CA PHE A 88 8.94 -0.19 7.61
C PHE A 88 9.71 1.13 7.66
N GLU A 89 9.07 2.27 7.91
CA GLU A 89 9.82 3.52 8.12
C GLU A 89 10.54 3.52 9.48
N LYS A 90 9.94 2.94 10.53
CA LYS A 90 10.63 2.78 11.82
C LYS A 90 11.82 1.83 11.72
N SER A 91 11.64 0.68 11.08
CA SER A 91 12.71 -0.31 10.88
C SER A 91 13.87 0.24 10.04
N ASN A 92 13.59 1.09 9.04
CA ASN A 92 14.64 1.75 8.24
C ASN A 92 15.34 2.90 8.97
N MET A 93 14.73 3.52 9.98
CA MET A 93 15.40 4.53 10.83
C MET A 93 16.43 3.88 11.75
N THR A 94 16.17 2.68 12.27
CA THR A 94 17.14 1.94 13.11
C THR A 94 18.39 1.55 12.32
N ASN A 95 18.27 1.23 11.02
CA ASN A 95 19.41 0.90 10.15
C ASN A 95 20.25 2.10 9.67
N ARG A 96 19.88 3.34 10.03
CA ARG A 96 20.65 4.55 9.71
C ARG A 96 21.46 5.11 10.89
N ILE A 97 21.42 4.43 12.05
CA ILE A 97 22.24 4.75 13.22
C ILE A 97 23.26 3.63 13.42
N VAL A 98 24.22 3.51 12.49
CA VAL A 98 25.50 2.80 12.68
C VAL A 98 26.57 3.60 11.97
#